data_AF-A0A538QPL9-F1
#
_entry.id   AF-A0A538QPL9-F1
#
_cell.length_a   1.000
_cell.length_b   1.000
_cell.length_c   1.000
_cell.angle_alpha   90.00
_cell.angle_beta   90.00
_cell.angle_gamma   90.00
#
_symmetry.space_group_name_H-M   'P 1'
#
loop_
_entity.id
_entity.type
_entity.pdbx_description
1 polymer ?
#
loop_
_entity_poly.entity_id
_entity_poly.type
_entity_poly.pdbx_seq_one_letter_code
_entity_poly.pdbx_strand_id
1 'polypeptide(L)'
;MPQGSTTLHESEERLSAATRDMHRALVSLMEELEAVDWYQQRMEATDDAELRDILRHNRDEEKEHAAMVLEWIRRHDPTFSGKLREFLFTEGPIVGREQALEQAEHGAGGNGKERTSVSLGSLRGGR
;
A
#
# COMPACT_ATOMS: atom_id res chain seq x y z
N MET A 1 -6.21 -21.62 0.05
CA MET A 1 -5.80 -20.20 0.02
C MET A 1 -6.28 -19.59 1.32
N PRO A 2 -5.42 -18.97 2.15
CA PRO A 2 -5.94 -18.20 3.27
C PRO A 2 -6.81 -17.09 2.67
N GLN A 3 -8.08 -16.99 3.08
CA GLN A 3 -8.90 -15.83 2.74
C GLN A 3 -8.19 -14.59 3.30
N GLY A 4 -7.60 -13.77 2.43
CA GLY A 4 -7.21 -12.42 2.79
C GLY A 4 -8.43 -11.70 3.35
N SER A 5 -8.24 -10.81 4.32
CA SER A 5 -9.35 -10.18 5.04
C SER A 5 -10.10 -9.14 4.18
N THR A 6 -10.85 -9.61 3.21
CA THR A 6 -11.85 -8.82 2.49
C THR A 6 -13.05 -8.48 3.39
N THR A 7 -13.08 -8.99 4.62
CA THR A 7 -14.11 -8.74 5.62
C THR A 7 -13.56 -7.93 6.80
N LEU A 8 -14.47 -7.46 7.66
CA LEU A 8 -14.11 -6.86 8.94
C LEU A 8 -13.54 -7.92 9.90
N HIS A 9 -12.52 -7.54 10.67
CA HIS A 9 -11.93 -8.37 11.73
C HIS A 9 -12.52 -8.12 13.14
N GLU A 10 -13.31 -7.06 13.27
CA GLU A 10 -13.98 -6.66 14.50
C GLU A 10 -15.46 -6.44 14.18
N SER A 11 -16.33 -6.53 15.19
CA SER A 11 -17.76 -6.30 14.98
C SER A 11 -18.02 -4.90 14.43
N GLU A 12 -18.90 -4.80 13.43
CA GLU A 12 -19.17 -3.54 12.71
C GLU A 12 -19.64 -2.42 13.65
N GLU A 13 -20.45 -2.74 14.66
CA GLU A 13 -20.97 -1.79 15.64
C GLU A 13 -19.88 -1.14 16.50
N ARG A 14 -18.68 -1.74 16.55
CA ARG A 14 -17.52 -1.19 17.27
C ARG A 14 -16.66 -0.27 16.40
N LEU A 15 -16.98 -0.14 15.11
CA LEU A 15 -16.19 0.62 14.16
C LEU A 15 -16.84 1.97 13.86
N SER A 16 -16.00 3.00 13.81
CA SER A 16 -16.45 4.31 13.36
C SER A 16 -16.89 4.26 11.88
N ALA A 17 -17.71 5.22 11.45
CA ALA A 17 -18.06 5.35 10.03
C ALA A 17 -16.81 5.53 9.14
N ALA A 18 -15.88 6.39 9.57
CA ALA A 18 -14.63 6.64 8.85
C ALA A 18 -13.75 5.39 8.73
N THR A 19 -13.68 4.55 9.77
CA THR A 19 -12.95 3.27 9.73
C THR A 19 -13.58 2.31 8.73
N ARG A 20 -14.92 2.25 8.68
CA ARG A 20 -15.63 1.39 7.73
C ARG A 20 -15.44 1.87 6.28
N ASP A 21 -15.46 3.18 6.05
CA ASP A 21 -15.16 3.74 4.71
C ASP A 21 -13.71 3.51 4.30
N MET A 22 -12.76 3.66 5.22
CA MET A 22 -11.36 3.33 4.96
C MET A 22 -11.19 1.83 4.66
N HIS A 23 -11.87 0.94 5.38
CA HIS A 23 -11.86 -0.49 5.07
C HIS A 23 -12.40 -0.78 3.66
N ARG A 24 -13.51 -0.15 3.26
CA ARG A 24 -14.05 -0.28 1.88
C ARG A 24 -12.99 0.14 0.86
N ALA A 25 -12.37 1.30 1.04
CA ALA A 25 -11.34 1.79 0.13
C ALA A 25 -10.11 0.86 0.08
N LEU A 26 -9.65 0.35 1.22
CA LEU A 26 -8.51 -0.56 1.28
C LEU A 26 -8.81 -1.90 0.60
N VAL A 27 -9.98 -2.49 0.84
CA VAL A 27 -10.38 -3.75 0.19
C VAL A 27 -10.54 -3.55 -1.31
N SER A 28 -11.18 -2.46 -1.77
CA SER A 28 -11.25 -2.17 -3.19
C SER A 28 -9.87 -2.02 -3.82
N LEU A 29 -8.94 -1.28 -3.18
CA LEU A 29 -7.56 -1.18 -3.67
C LEU A 29 -6.87 -2.55 -3.74
N MET A 30 -7.08 -3.43 -2.76
CA MET A 30 -6.54 -4.79 -2.77
C MET A 30 -7.08 -5.60 -3.95
N GLU A 31 -8.39 -5.55 -4.19
CA GLU A 31 -9.06 -6.26 -5.29
C GLU A 31 -8.54 -5.79 -6.65
N GLU A 32 -8.36 -4.48 -6.85
CA GLU A 32 -7.79 -3.96 -8.10
C GLU A 32 -6.36 -4.46 -8.33
N LEU A 33 -5.54 -4.49 -7.27
CA LEU A 33 -4.16 -5.00 -7.37
C LEU A 33 -4.11 -6.51 -7.64
N GLU A 34 -5.03 -7.29 -7.07
CA GLU A 34 -5.20 -8.72 -7.39
C GLU A 34 -5.61 -8.90 -8.86
N ALA A 35 -6.54 -8.08 -9.35
CA ALA A 35 -6.96 -8.13 -10.75
C ALA A 35 -5.82 -7.80 -11.72
N VAL A 36 -5.01 -6.78 -11.42
CA VAL A 36 -3.80 -6.45 -12.21
C VAL A 36 -2.85 -7.66 -12.32
N ASP A 37 -2.56 -8.32 -11.20
CA ASP A 37 -1.68 -9.50 -11.18
C ASP A 37 -2.30 -10.66 -11.97
N TRP A 38 -3.56 -11.00 -11.70
CA TRP A 38 -4.23 -12.12 -12.37
C TRP A 38 -4.36 -11.91 -13.88
N TYR A 39 -4.71 -10.69 -14.32
CA TYR A 39 -4.77 -10.39 -15.74
C TYR A 39 -3.40 -10.44 -16.40
N GLN A 40 -2.33 -9.97 -15.75
CA GLN A 40 -0.97 -10.10 -16.27
C GLN A 40 -0.60 -11.56 -16.51
N GLN A 41 -0.81 -12.44 -15.52
CA GLN A 41 -0.50 -13.87 -15.63
C GLN A 41 -1.31 -14.53 -16.75
N ARG A 42 -2.62 -14.26 -16.84
CA ARG A 42 -3.49 -14.83 -17.88
C ARG A 42 -3.14 -14.32 -19.28
N MET A 43 -2.79 -13.04 -19.41
CA MET A 43 -2.36 -12.43 -20.66
C MET A 43 -1.07 -13.07 -21.19
N GLU A 44 -0.12 -13.39 -20.32
CA GLU A 44 1.11 -14.11 -20.71
C GLU A 44 0.84 -15.58 -21.05
N ALA A 45 -0.06 -16.24 -20.31
CA ALA A 45 -0.32 -17.68 -20.46
C ALA A 45 -1.26 -18.05 -21.63
N THR A 46 -2.09 -17.13 -22.13
CA THR A 46 -3.02 -17.45 -23.21
C THR A 46 -2.33 -17.55 -24.57
N ASP A 47 -2.78 -18.49 -25.41
CA ASP A 47 -2.38 -18.62 -26.82
C ASP A 47 -3.29 -17.80 -27.76
N ASP A 48 -4.48 -17.41 -27.31
CA ASP A 48 -5.44 -16.63 -28.10
C ASP A 48 -5.10 -15.13 -28.10
N ALA A 49 -4.91 -14.55 -29.29
CA ALA A 49 -4.50 -13.15 -29.45
C ALA A 49 -5.61 -12.14 -29.09
N GLU A 50 -6.87 -12.44 -29.42
CA GLU A 50 -8.00 -11.55 -29.12
C GLU A 50 -8.23 -11.50 -27.61
N LEU A 51 -8.22 -12.65 -26.95
CA LEU A 51 -8.30 -12.71 -25.49
C LEU A 51 -7.13 -11.98 -24.82
N ARG A 52 -5.90 -12.12 -25.35
CA ARG A 52 -4.72 -11.41 -24.82
C ARG A 52 -4.92 -9.90 -24.82
N ASP A 53 -5.49 -9.34 -25.87
CA ASP A 53 -5.72 -7.91 -25.99
C ASP A 53 -6.82 -7.42 -25.04
N ILE A 54 -7.89 -8.20 -24.85
CA ILE A 54 -8.92 -7.93 -23.84
C ILE A 54 -8.31 -7.93 -22.43
N LEU A 55 -7.53 -8.95 -22.07
CA LEU A 55 -6.91 -9.05 -20.75
C LEU A 55 -5.92 -7.92 -20.49
N ARG A 56 -5.17 -7.49 -21.52
CA ARG A 56 -4.26 -6.34 -21.45
C ARG A 56 -5.03 -5.05 -21.16
N HIS A 57 -6.12 -4.82 -21.90
CA HIS A 57 -6.96 -3.64 -21.73
C HIS A 57 -7.51 -3.57 -20.31
N ASN A 58 -8.18 -4.64 -19.86
CA ASN A 58 -8.75 -4.70 -18.51
C ASN A 58 -7.67 -4.47 -17.44
N ARG A 59 -6.52 -5.16 -17.54
CA ARG A 59 -5.37 -4.99 -16.61
C ARG A 59 -4.94 -3.53 -16.48
N ASP A 60 -4.93 -2.78 -17.58
CA ASP A 60 -4.47 -1.40 -17.58
C ASP A 60 -5.54 -0.44 -17.03
N GLU A 61 -6.83 -0.74 -17.20
CA GLU A 61 -7.93 -0.02 -16.53
C GLU A 61 -7.93 -0.23 -15.01
N GLU A 62 -7.66 -1.44 -14.51
CA GLU A 62 -7.62 -1.67 -13.05
C GLU A 62 -6.51 -0.86 -12.36
N LYS A 63 -5.43 -0.50 -13.07
CA LYS A 63 -4.39 0.41 -12.55
C LYS A 63 -4.93 1.83 -12.36
N GLU A 64 -5.83 2.28 -13.23
CA GLU A 64 -6.53 3.56 -13.06
C GLU A 64 -7.45 3.49 -11.84
N HIS A 65 -8.25 2.44 -11.71
CA HIS A 65 -9.12 2.23 -10.54
C HIS A 65 -8.32 2.22 -9.23
N ALA A 66 -7.22 1.47 -9.19
CA ALA A 66 -6.31 1.44 -8.05
C ALA A 66 -5.75 2.83 -7.72
N ALA A 67 -5.32 3.60 -8.73
CA ALA A 67 -4.79 4.95 -8.53
C ALA A 67 -5.86 5.93 -8.00
N MET A 68 -7.10 5.84 -8.50
CA MET A 68 -8.22 6.66 -8.05
C MET A 68 -8.56 6.40 -6.58
N VAL A 69 -8.63 5.13 -6.18
CA VAL A 69 -8.91 4.73 -4.79
C VAL A 69 -7.75 5.10 -3.86
N LEU A 70 -6.51 4.88 -4.30
CA LEU A 70 -5.30 5.28 -3.56
C LEU A 70 -5.25 6.79 -3.29
N GLU A 71 -5.66 7.61 -4.27
CA GLU A 71 -5.76 9.06 -4.09
C GLU A 71 -6.85 9.44 -3.07
N TRP A 72 -7.98 8.73 -3.04
CA TRP A 72 -8.98 8.93 -1.99
C TRP A 72 -8.40 8.61 -0.61
N ILE A 73 -7.71 7.48 -0.44
CA ILE A 73 -7.01 7.10 0.81
C ILE A 73 -6.03 8.20 1.22
N ARG A 74 -5.19 8.69 0.29
CA ARG A 74 -4.22 9.77 0.53
C ARG A 74 -4.88 11.05 1.06
N ARG A 75 -6.11 11.38 0.63
CA ARG A 75 -6.84 12.56 1.11
C ARG A 75 -7.44 12.38 2.51
N HIS A 76 -7.65 11.15 2.95
CA HIS A 76 -8.36 10.83 4.21
C HIS A 76 -7.45 10.28 5.32
N ASP A 77 -6.20 9.92 5.01
CA ASP A 77 -5.20 9.49 5.99
C ASP A 77 -3.92 10.36 5.89
N PRO A 78 -3.68 11.28 6.85
CA PRO A 78 -2.49 12.13 6.87
C PRO A 78 -1.17 11.36 6.94
N THR A 79 -1.16 10.21 7.63
CA THR A 79 0.05 9.37 7.75
C THR A 79 0.36 8.74 6.39
N PHE A 80 -0.66 8.18 5.75
CA PHE A 80 -0.53 7.61 4.41
C PHE A 80 -0.09 8.68 3.39
N SER A 81 -0.67 9.89 3.47
CA SER A 81 -0.27 11.05 2.66
C SER A 81 1.20 11.41 2.82
N GLY A 82 1.70 11.43 4.06
CA GLY A 82 3.11 11.69 4.37
C GLY A 82 4.02 10.65 3.70
N LYS A 83 3.71 9.37 3.89
CA LYS A 83 4.51 8.26 3.32
C LYS A 83 4.47 8.24 1.80
N LEU A 84 3.31 8.45 1.17
CA LEU A 84 3.25 8.54 -0.29
C LEU A 84 4.10 9.68 -0.85
N ARG A 85 4.15 10.84 -0.20
CA ARG A 85 5.01 11.97 -0.62
C ARG A 85 6.49 11.71 -0.38
N GLU A 86 6.82 10.96 0.66
CA GLU A 86 8.18 10.52 0.89
C GLU A 86 8.65 9.65 -0.26
N PHE A 87 7.88 8.65 -0.72
CA PHE A 87 8.40 7.63 -1.63
C PHE A 87 8.03 7.78 -3.11
N LEU A 88 6.82 8.23 -3.45
CA LEU A 88 6.38 8.27 -4.85
C LEU A 88 7.09 9.37 -5.66
N PHE A 89 7.30 9.09 -6.95
CA PHE A 89 7.93 10.01 -7.91
C PHE A 89 9.36 10.42 -7.52
N THR A 90 10.09 9.50 -6.89
CA THR A 90 11.50 9.69 -6.51
C THR A 90 12.38 8.75 -7.34
N GLU A 91 13.65 9.13 -7.49
CA GLU A 91 14.66 8.31 -8.17
C GLU A 91 15.64 7.69 -7.16
N GLY A 92 16.29 6.61 -7.57
CA GLY A 92 17.29 5.90 -6.77
C GLY A 92 16.71 4.79 -5.87
N PRO A 93 17.52 4.19 -4.99
CA PRO A 93 17.10 3.05 -4.18
C PRO A 93 16.04 3.43 -3.14
N ILE A 94 14.88 2.78 -3.17
CA ILE A 94 13.75 3.03 -2.25
C ILE A 94 14.17 2.81 -0.79
N VAL A 95 14.84 1.69 -0.47
CA VAL A 95 15.33 1.38 0.89
C VAL A 95 16.42 2.37 1.33
N GLY A 96 17.28 2.80 0.40
CA GLY A 96 18.31 3.81 0.71
C GLY A 96 17.69 5.17 1.09
N ARG A 97 16.53 5.49 0.52
CA ARG A 97 15.78 6.70 0.85
C ARG A 97 15.16 6.64 2.24
N GLU A 98 14.58 5.50 2.62
CA GLU A 98 14.08 5.27 3.99
C GLU A 98 15.19 5.54 5.02
N GLN A 99 16.37 4.94 4.82
CA GLN A 99 17.53 5.13 5.70
C GLN A 99 17.96 6.60 5.78
N ALA A 100 17.94 7.33 4.66
CA ALA A 100 18.29 8.75 4.64
C ALA A 100 17.27 9.61 5.41
N LEU A 101 15.97 9.30 5.29
CA LEU A 101 14.91 9.98 6.05
C LEU A 101 15.05 9.72 7.55
N GLU A 102 15.29 8.47 7.96
CA GLU A 102 15.55 8.11 9.36
C GLU A 102 16.77 8.87 9.92
N GLN A 103 17.88 8.91 9.18
CA GLN A 103 19.08 9.64 9.60
C GLN A 103 18.84 11.14 9.75
N ALA A 104 18.06 11.74 8.85
CA ALA A 104 17.70 13.16 8.93
C ALA A 104 16.83 13.47 10.17
N GLU A 105 15.89 12.59 10.52
CA GLU A 105 15.09 12.72 11.74
C GLU A 105 15.94 12.60 13.02
N HIS A 106 16.89 11.66 13.07
CA HIS A 106 17.77 11.47 14.23
C HIS A 106 18.86 12.55 14.34
N GLY A 107 19.32 13.11 13.23
CA GLY A 107 20.33 14.18 13.20
C GLY A 107 19.78 15.55 13.63
N ALA A 108 18.48 15.80 13.48
CA ALA A 108 17.84 17.05 13.89
C ALA A 108 17.52 17.14 15.41
N GLY A 109 17.63 16.03 16.15
CA GLY A 109 17.31 15.92 17.58
C GLY A 109 18.47 16.20 18.55
N GLY A 110 19.63 16.66 18.06
CA GLY A 110 20.85 16.89 18.83
C GLY A 110 20.84 18.11 19.76
N ASN A 111 19.73 18.40 20.44
CA ASN A 111 19.77 19.16 21.70
C ASN A 111 18.50 18.90 22.54
N GLY A 112 18.58 17.96 23.48
CA GLY A 112 17.65 17.92 24.62
C GLY A 112 16.79 16.66 24.79
N LYS A 113 17.30 15.75 25.62
CA LYS A 113 16.60 14.83 26.54
C LYS A 113 15.86 13.63 25.93
N GLU A 114 16.44 12.48 26.26
CA GLU A 114 15.96 11.10 26.12
C GLU A 114 14.43 10.96 26.05
N ARG A 115 13.94 10.50 24.90
CA ARG A 115 12.69 9.74 24.81
C ARG A 115 13.00 8.44 24.09
N THR A 116 12.84 7.34 24.82
CA THR A 116 12.93 5.97 24.29
C THR A 116 11.76 5.72 23.35
N SER A 117 11.95 5.96 22.05
CA SER A 117 11.03 5.47 21.01
C SER A 117 11.39 4.02 20.69
N VAL A 118 10.43 3.12 20.91
CA VAL A 118 10.55 1.72 20.54
C VAL A 118 10.47 1.63 19.01
N SER A 119 11.60 1.34 18.37
CA SER A 119 11.67 1.06 16.94
C SER A 119 11.02 -0.31 16.66
N LEU A 120 10.03 -0.33 15.77
CA LEU A 120 9.34 -1.54 15.29
C LEU A 120 10.24 -2.44 14.41
N GLY A 121 11.52 -2.09 14.20
CA GLY A 121 12.45 -2.83 13.36
C GLY A 121 13.24 -3.96 14.05
N SER A 122 13.13 -4.15 15.37
CA SER A 122 13.96 -5.14 16.09
C SER A 122 13.28 -6.50 16.26
N LEU A 123 12.91 -7.17 15.17
CA LEU A 123 12.60 -8.60 15.17
C LEU A 123 13.34 -9.32 14.04
N ARG A 124 14.66 -9.44 14.21
CA ARG A 124 15.45 -10.51 13.58
C ARG A 124 16.42 -11.08 14.61
N GLY A 125 16.41 -12.41 14.74
CA GLY A 125 17.54 -13.16 15.31
C GLY A 125 17.24 -13.87 16.63
N GLY A 126 16.31 -14.82 16.63
CA GLY A 126 16.10 -15.76 17.72
C GLY A 126 16.26 -17.21 17.26
N ARG A 127 17.52 -17.64 17.11
CA ARG A 127 18.07 -19.02 17.06
C ARG A 127 17.48 -20.03 16.08
#